data_AF-Q5GWB1-F1
#
_entry.id   AF-Q5GWB1-F1
#
_cell.length_a   1.000
_cell.length_b   1.000
_cell.length_c   1.000
_cell.angle_alpha   90.00
_cell.angle_beta   90.00
_cell.angle_gamma   90.00
#
_symmetry.space_group_name_H-M   'P 1'
#
loop_
_entity.id
_entity.type
_entity.pdbx_description
1 polymer ?
#
loop_
_entity_poly.entity_id
_entity_poly.type
_entity_poly.pdbx_seq_one_letter_code
_entity_poly.pdbx_strand_id
1 'polypeptide(L)'
;MLGIDPAAAAVLRRRCGWQAGQRRACWLDLVHGMLGFSFNGIACMPVLIRALVLLILTATLSGCGYNAIQQKEEGVKAGWAEVLNQYQRRADLIPNLVRTVQGYAQQERQVLTEVTNARARAGQIQVNADDEASLKQFQQAQGELGSALSRLLVVSENYPQLKSDQSFRDLQVQLEGTENRITVARGRYIQTVQDYNTYIRSFPQVITAKIFGYQPKPNFSVENEAQIARAPQVDFGHQQAPQQTPQQQPAPQPAQ
;
A
#
# COMPACT_ATOMS: atom_id res chain seq x y z
N MET A 1 9.87 78.72 34.83
CA MET A 1 8.97 78.80 35.99
C MET A 1 8.06 77.58 35.97
N LEU A 2 8.24 76.67 36.92
CA LEU A 2 7.20 75.86 37.58
C LEU A 2 7.92 75.24 38.77
N GLY A 3 7.83 75.94 39.91
CA GLY A 3 8.43 75.53 41.17
C GLY A 3 7.64 74.39 41.77
N ILE A 4 8.34 73.31 42.13
CA ILE A 4 7.76 72.20 42.88
C ILE A 4 7.94 72.52 44.36
N ASP A 5 6.81 72.48 45.07
CA ASP A 5 6.61 72.81 46.48
C ASP A 5 7.42 71.86 47.41
N PRO A 6 8.28 72.38 48.31
CA PRO A 6 9.10 71.56 49.20
C PRO A 6 8.30 70.87 50.33
N ALA A 7 7.01 71.16 50.51
CA ALA A 7 6.18 70.56 51.57
C ALA A 7 5.82 69.08 51.28
N ALA A 8 5.83 68.63 50.02
CA ALA A 8 5.49 67.25 49.66
C ALA A 8 6.60 66.22 50.00
N ALA A 9 7.85 66.66 50.13
CA ALA A 9 8.99 65.78 50.43
C ALA A 9 9.10 65.38 51.92
N ALA A 10 8.35 66.05 52.82
CA ALA A 10 8.46 65.84 54.27
C ALA A 10 7.53 64.73 54.81
N VAL A 11 6.48 64.35 54.08
CA VAL A 11 5.49 63.35 54.55
C VAL A 11 5.97 61.91 54.32
N LEU A 12 6.83 61.67 53.33
CA LEU A 12 7.38 60.33 53.04
C LEU A 12 8.50 59.88 53.99
N ARG A 13 9.02 60.75 54.87
CA ARG A 13 10.12 60.43 55.79
C ARG A 13 9.70 59.96 57.19
N ARG A 14 8.41 59.92 57.51
CA ARG A 14 7.93 59.58 58.87
C ARG A 14 7.30 58.20 59.06
N ARG A 15 7.22 57.36 58.02
CA ARG A 15 6.62 56.00 58.13
C ARG A 15 7.58 54.82 58.09
N CYS A 16 8.88 55.06 57.97
CA CYS A 16 9.89 54.01 58.11
C CYS A 16 10.88 54.43 59.20
N GLY A 17 10.68 53.93 60.42
CA GLY A 17 11.69 53.92 61.46
C GLY A 17 12.90 53.14 60.96
N TRP A 18 13.92 53.87 60.52
CA TRP A 18 15.17 53.31 60.05
C TRP A 18 16.08 53.09 61.26
N GLN A 19 15.97 51.93 61.92
CA GLN A 19 17.07 51.43 62.74
C GLN A 19 18.07 50.73 61.83
N ALA A 20 19.26 51.30 61.77
CA ALA A 20 20.44 50.72 61.15
C ALA A 20 20.78 49.40 61.88
N GLY A 21 20.78 48.27 61.18
CA GLY A 21 21.35 47.03 61.75
C GLY A 21 20.87 45.67 61.25
N GLN A 22 19.94 45.54 60.31
CA GLN A 22 19.51 44.21 59.82
C GLN A 22 19.35 44.18 58.30
N ARG A 23 20.47 44.04 57.59
CA ARG A 23 20.52 43.99 56.12
C ARG A 23 20.90 42.63 55.52
N ARG A 24 20.78 41.53 56.27
CA ARG A 24 21.17 40.19 55.75
C ARG A 24 20.16 39.05 55.85
N ALA A 25 18.94 39.27 56.36
CA ALA A 25 18.00 38.16 56.60
C ALA A 25 16.57 38.38 56.05
N CYS A 26 16.41 39.05 54.89
CA CYS A 26 15.09 39.16 54.25
C CYS A 26 15.06 38.84 52.75
N TRP A 27 16.21 38.63 52.11
CA TRP A 27 16.24 38.24 50.69
C TRP A 27 16.08 36.73 50.46
N LEU A 28 16.32 35.89 51.47
CA LEU A 28 16.12 34.43 51.34
C LEU A 28 14.71 33.95 51.66
N ASP A 29 13.95 34.67 52.50
CA ASP A 29 12.59 34.25 52.89
C ASP A 29 11.49 34.68 51.90
N LEU A 30 11.77 35.66 51.04
CA LEU A 30 10.78 36.17 50.07
C LEU A 30 10.74 35.38 48.76
N VAL A 31 11.76 34.57 48.47
CA VAL A 31 11.77 33.67 47.29
C VAL A 31 11.15 32.29 47.62
N HIS A 32 11.09 31.90 48.89
CA HIS A 32 10.46 30.63 49.31
C HIS A 32 8.93 30.70 49.45
N GLY A 33 8.31 31.88 49.38
CA GLY A 33 6.87 32.06 49.63
C GLY A 33 5.93 31.95 48.43
N MET A 34 6.44 31.88 47.19
CA MET A 34 5.59 31.90 45.97
C MET A 34 5.39 30.54 45.29
N LEU A 35 6.05 29.48 45.76
CA LEU A 35 5.75 28.10 45.38
C LEU A 35 5.37 27.33 46.62
N GLY A 36 4.07 27.36 46.96
CA GLY A 36 3.45 26.53 48.01
C GLY A 36 3.49 25.03 47.65
N PHE A 37 4.68 24.47 47.47
CA PHE A 37 4.94 23.04 47.42
C PHE A 37 5.52 22.62 48.77
N SER A 38 4.64 22.35 49.74
CA SER A 38 5.02 21.59 50.93
C SER A 38 5.44 20.19 50.48
N PHE A 39 6.74 19.91 50.49
CA PHE A 39 7.31 18.58 50.30
C PHE A 39 7.01 17.71 51.54
N ASN A 40 5.77 17.27 51.69
CA ASN A 40 5.45 16.09 52.49
C ASN A 40 5.68 14.86 51.60
N GLY A 41 6.72 14.07 51.93
CA GLY A 41 7.31 13.00 51.10
C GLY A 41 6.38 11.86 50.63
N ILE A 42 5.10 11.86 51.00
CA ILE A 42 4.12 10.83 50.62
C ILE A 42 3.32 11.25 49.36
N ALA A 43 3.19 12.55 49.08
CA ALA A 43 2.41 13.06 47.94
C ALA A 43 3.20 13.16 46.62
N CYS A 44 4.53 13.05 46.67
CA CYS A 44 5.40 13.23 45.49
C CYS A 44 5.36 12.02 44.54
N MET A 45 5.11 10.82 45.07
CA MET A 45 5.13 9.57 44.31
C MET A 45 4.02 9.45 43.25
N PRO A 46 2.73 9.73 43.53
CA PRO A 46 1.68 9.65 42.50
C PRO A 46 1.77 10.77 41.45
N VAL A 47 2.33 11.94 41.80
CA VAL A 47 2.51 13.06 40.86
C VAL A 47 3.64 12.74 39.86
N LEU A 48 4.74 12.16 40.34
CA LEU A 48 5.83 11.70 39.48
C LEU A 48 5.39 10.56 38.55
N ILE A 49 4.59 9.61 39.05
CA ILE A 49 4.02 8.53 38.22
C ILE A 49 3.11 9.11 37.14
N ARG A 50 2.21 10.05 37.49
CA ARG A 50 1.34 10.72 36.49
C ARG A 50 2.15 11.49 35.46
N ALA A 51 3.17 12.24 35.87
CA ALA A 51 4.04 12.99 34.96
C ALA A 51 4.85 12.06 34.04
N LEU A 52 5.37 10.94 34.55
CA LEU A 52 6.07 9.92 33.77
C LEU A 52 5.12 9.26 32.75
N VAL A 53 3.90 8.91 33.16
CA VAL A 53 2.87 8.37 32.26
C VAL A 53 2.52 9.38 31.17
N LEU A 54 2.34 10.66 31.52
CA LEU A 54 2.04 11.72 30.56
C LEU A 54 3.20 11.96 29.59
N LEU A 55 4.44 11.91 30.08
CA LEU A 55 5.65 12.04 29.27
C LEU A 55 5.81 10.86 28.32
N ILE A 56 5.61 9.62 28.78
CA ILE A 56 5.57 8.41 27.94
C ILE A 56 4.46 8.53 26.89
N LEU A 57 3.26 8.96 27.27
CA LEU A 57 2.15 9.22 26.33
C LEU A 57 2.55 10.25 25.27
N THR A 58 3.09 11.41 25.66
CA THR A 58 3.50 12.45 24.71
C THR A 58 4.67 12.02 23.81
N ALA A 59 5.60 11.21 24.33
CA ALA A 59 6.70 10.65 23.55
C ALA A 59 6.22 9.56 22.58
N THR A 60 5.14 8.83 22.91
CA THR A 60 4.50 7.90 21.97
C THR A 60 3.66 8.60 20.91
N LEU A 61 3.14 9.82 21.18
CA LEU A 61 2.36 10.60 20.21
C LEU A 61 3.19 11.11 19.03
N SER A 62 4.45 11.50 19.24
CA SER A 62 5.34 11.97 18.17
C SER A 62 5.78 10.86 17.20
N GLY A 63 5.49 9.59 17.54
CA GLY A 63 5.86 8.40 16.77
C GLY A 63 4.68 7.53 16.30
N CYS A 64 3.43 8.02 16.29
CA CYS A 64 2.21 7.27 15.90
C CYS A 64 2.16 6.78 14.43
N GLY A 65 3.29 6.71 13.73
CA GLY A 65 3.48 6.10 12.41
C GLY A 65 2.71 6.74 11.25
N TYR A 66 2.01 7.86 11.47
CA TYR A 66 1.31 8.62 10.44
C TYR A 66 2.18 8.90 9.20
N ASN A 67 3.40 9.40 9.41
CA ASN A 67 4.33 9.67 8.30
C ASN A 67 4.71 8.40 7.53
N ALA A 68 4.80 7.26 8.20
CA ALA A 68 5.10 5.99 7.55
C ALA A 68 3.89 5.42 6.80
N ILE A 69 2.65 5.64 7.29
CA ILE A 69 1.42 5.33 6.52
C ILE A 69 1.42 6.14 5.22
N GLN A 70 1.67 7.45 5.30
CA GLN A 70 1.73 8.34 4.14
C GLN A 70 2.81 7.90 3.14
N GLN A 71 4.03 7.60 3.61
CA GLN A 71 5.11 7.10 2.75
C GLN A 71 4.73 5.80 2.04
N LYS A 72 4.08 4.86 2.74
CA LYS A 72 3.63 3.59 2.16
C LYS A 72 2.49 3.79 1.16
N GLU A 73 1.57 4.70 1.43
CA GLU A 73 0.51 5.06 0.50
C GLU A 73 1.05 5.67 -0.79
N GLU A 74 2.00 6.60 -0.70
CA GLU A 74 2.69 7.14 -1.88
C GLU A 74 3.46 6.03 -2.63
N GLY A 75 4.04 5.06 -1.91
CA GLY A 75 4.65 3.88 -2.52
C GLY A 75 3.65 3.02 -3.32
N VAL A 76 2.42 2.86 -2.82
CA VAL A 76 1.35 2.16 -3.56
C VAL A 76 0.94 2.96 -4.81
N LYS A 77 0.77 4.28 -4.70
CA LYS A 77 0.44 5.14 -5.85
C LYS A 77 1.53 5.10 -6.92
N ALA A 78 2.80 5.15 -6.51
CA ALA A 78 3.93 5.04 -7.43
C ALA A 78 3.97 3.66 -8.12
N GLY A 79 3.74 2.57 -7.36
CA GLY A 79 3.63 1.23 -7.92
C GLY A 79 2.48 1.10 -8.94
N TRP A 80 1.33 1.73 -8.66
CA TRP A 80 0.19 1.75 -9.58
C TRP A 80 0.51 2.51 -10.87
N ALA A 81 1.14 3.68 -10.76
CA ALA A 81 1.56 4.47 -11.91
C ALA A 81 2.53 3.68 -12.81
N GLU A 82 3.45 2.91 -12.23
CA GLU A 82 4.35 2.05 -12.99
C GLU A 82 3.59 0.96 -13.76
N VAL A 83 2.60 0.32 -13.13
CA VAL A 83 1.74 -0.67 -13.80
C VAL A 83 1.02 -0.04 -15.00
N LEU A 84 0.41 1.14 -14.81
CA LEU A 84 -0.27 1.86 -15.88
C LEU A 84 0.68 2.22 -17.03
N ASN A 85 1.91 2.65 -16.74
CA ASN A 85 2.90 2.96 -17.77
C ASN A 85 3.23 1.75 -18.65
N GLN A 86 3.38 0.56 -18.05
CA GLN A 86 3.66 -0.65 -18.83
C GLN A 86 2.45 -1.07 -19.68
N TYR A 87 1.22 -0.95 -19.16
CA TYR A 87 0.01 -1.21 -19.94
C TYR A 87 -0.18 -0.21 -21.08
N GLN A 88 0.10 1.07 -20.84
CA GLN A 88 0.05 2.11 -21.87
C GLN A 88 1.02 1.79 -23.01
N ARG A 89 2.27 1.41 -22.68
CA ARG A 89 3.26 1.01 -23.68
C ARG A 89 2.78 -0.15 -24.54
N ARG A 90 2.14 -1.17 -23.94
CA ARG A 90 1.54 -2.29 -24.70
C ARG A 90 0.47 -1.77 -25.66
N ALA A 91 -0.39 -0.86 -25.19
CA ALA A 91 -1.45 -0.27 -26.00
C ALA A 91 -0.93 0.60 -27.16
N ASP A 92 0.23 1.25 -26.99
CA ASP A 92 0.86 2.11 -28.00
C ASP A 92 1.52 1.32 -29.14
N LEU A 93 1.94 0.07 -28.89
CA LEU A 93 2.53 -0.80 -29.91
C LEU A 93 1.49 -1.43 -30.85
N ILE A 94 0.25 -1.62 -30.37
CA ILE A 94 -0.81 -2.32 -31.11
C ILE A 94 -1.14 -1.69 -32.46
N PRO A 95 -1.30 -0.35 -32.62
CA PRO A 95 -1.61 0.24 -33.91
C PRO A 95 -0.56 -0.03 -34.98
N ASN A 96 0.72 -0.08 -34.59
CA ASN A 96 1.81 -0.43 -35.49
C ASN A 96 1.75 -1.91 -35.87
N LEU A 97 1.48 -2.79 -34.91
CA LEU A 97 1.26 -4.23 -35.16
C LEU A 97 0.10 -4.45 -36.14
N VAL A 98 -1.05 -3.82 -35.89
CA VAL A 98 -2.25 -3.92 -36.74
C VAL A 98 -1.94 -3.45 -38.16
N ARG A 99 -1.21 -2.35 -38.33
CA ARG A 99 -0.82 -1.84 -39.65
C ARG A 99 0.09 -2.80 -40.40
N THR A 100 1.07 -3.41 -39.72
CA THR A 100 1.96 -4.41 -40.33
C THR A 100 1.17 -5.65 -40.75
N VAL A 101 0.31 -6.19 -39.89
CA VAL A 101 -0.52 -7.37 -40.22
C VAL A 101 -1.50 -7.05 -41.35
N GLN A 102 -2.12 -5.86 -41.36
CA GLN A 102 -2.99 -5.40 -42.45
C GLN A 102 -2.30 -5.40 -43.81
N GLY A 103 -0.98 -5.19 -43.90
CA GLY A 103 -0.24 -5.25 -45.15
C GLY A 103 -0.25 -6.65 -45.79
N TYR A 104 -0.31 -7.70 -44.99
CA TYR A 104 -0.18 -9.10 -45.44
C TYR A 104 -1.49 -9.91 -45.36
N ALA A 105 -2.35 -9.60 -44.39
CA ALA A 105 -3.54 -10.38 -44.05
C ALA A 105 -4.82 -9.53 -44.08
N GLN A 106 -5.08 -8.83 -45.19
CA GLN A 106 -6.26 -7.97 -45.34
C GLN A 106 -7.61 -8.70 -45.22
N GLN A 107 -7.62 -10.00 -45.48
CA GLN A 107 -8.82 -10.84 -45.40
C GLN A 107 -9.23 -11.11 -43.94
N GLU A 108 -8.31 -10.94 -42.98
CA GLU A 108 -8.49 -11.21 -41.54
C GLU A 108 -9.10 -10.01 -40.79
N ARG A 109 -10.06 -9.32 -41.43
CA ARG A 109 -10.65 -8.09 -40.86
C ARG A 109 -11.31 -8.32 -39.50
N GLN A 110 -11.91 -9.49 -39.30
CA GLN A 110 -12.58 -9.82 -38.05
C GLN A 110 -11.58 -9.78 -36.88
N VAL A 111 -10.44 -10.46 -37.04
CA VAL A 111 -9.39 -10.52 -35.99
C VAL A 111 -8.79 -9.14 -35.74
N LEU A 112 -8.51 -8.37 -36.80
CA LEU A 112 -7.98 -7.01 -36.66
C LEU A 112 -8.97 -6.06 -35.98
N THR A 113 -10.27 -6.24 -36.23
CA THR A 113 -11.35 -5.48 -35.57
C THR A 113 -11.45 -5.86 -34.09
N GLU A 114 -11.36 -7.15 -33.76
CA GLU A 114 -11.34 -7.62 -32.37
C GLU A 114 -10.17 -7.03 -31.57
N VAL A 115 -8.96 -7.02 -32.12
CA VAL A 115 -7.78 -6.42 -31.48
C VAL A 115 -7.96 -4.91 -31.29
N THR A 116 -8.48 -4.23 -32.31
CA THR A 116 -8.73 -2.78 -32.24
C THR A 116 -9.78 -2.45 -31.17
N ASN A 117 -10.86 -3.21 -31.12
CA ASN A 117 -11.93 -3.04 -30.13
C ASN A 117 -11.44 -3.38 -28.71
N ALA A 118 -10.64 -4.43 -28.54
CA ALA A 118 -10.06 -4.79 -27.25
C ALA A 118 -9.10 -3.71 -26.75
N ARG A 119 -8.27 -3.13 -27.63
CA ARG A 119 -7.44 -1.95 -27.30
C ARG A 119 -8.29 -0.76 -26.87
N ALA A 120 -9.36 -0.47 -27.60
CA ALA A 120 -10.26 0.65 -27.28
C ALA A 120 -10.89 0.48 -25.89
N ARG A 121 -11.40 -0.72 -25.58
CA ARG A 121 -11.92 -1.05 -24.25
C ARG A 121 -10.85 -0.90 -23.16
N ALA A 122 -9.67 -1.46 -23.38
CA ALA A 122 -8.55 -1.38 -22.43
C ALA A 122 -8.08 0.06 -22.15
N GLY A 123 -8.17 0.96 -23.14
CA GLY A 123 -7.79 2.37 -23.00
C GLY A 123 -8.90 3.29 -22.46
N GLN A 124 -10.17 2.85 -22.48
CA GLN A 124 -11.30 3.65 -22.01
C GLN A 124 -11.58 3.50 -20.51
N ILE A 125 -11.04 2.48 -19.86
CA ILE A 125 -11.28 2.23 -18.44
C ILE A 125 -10.47 3.23 -17.61
N GLN A 126 -11.18 4.16 -16.97
CA GLN A 126 -10.63 4.96 -15.90
C GLN A 126 -10.58 4.11 -14.63
N VAL A 127 -9.37 3.72 -14.21
CA VAL A 127 -9.19 2.84 -13.07
C VAL A 127 -9.03 3.63 -11.80
N ASN A 128 -9.86 3.34 -10.81
CA ASN A 128 -9.62 3.73 -9.44
C ASN A 128 -8.94 2.55 -8.71
N ALA A 129 -7.65 2.70 -8.38
CA ALA A 129 -6.89 1.66 -7.69
C ALA A 129 -7.34 1.41 -6.24
N ASP A 130 -8.15 2.30 -5.67
CA ASP A 130 -8.73 2.12 -4.34
C ASP A 130 -10.08 1.37 -4.39
N ASP A 131 -10.63 1.11 -5.58
CA ASP A 131 -11.88 0.35 -5.78
C ASP A 131 -11.61 -1.03 -6.40
N GLU A 132 -12.04 -2.08 -5.70
CA GLU A 132 -11.88 -3.47 -6.13
C GLU A 132 -12.64 -3.76 -7.43
N ALA A 133 -13.85 -3.19 -7.59
CA ALA A 133 -14.65 -3.39 -8.78
C ALA A 133 -13.97 -2.78 -10.02
N SER A 134 -13.43 -1.57 -9.88
CA SER A 134 -12.66 -0.90 -10.93
C SER A 134 -11.38 -1.68 -11.30
N LEU A 135 -10.63 -2.17 -10.31
CA LEU A 135 -9.45 -3.02 -10.57
C LEU A 135 -9.80 -4.31 -11.31
N LYS A 136 -10.91 -4.95 -10.95
CA LYS A 136 -11.38 -6.18 -11.62
C LYS A 136 -11.78 -5.92 -13.07
N GLN A 137 -12.51 -4.84 -13.33
CA GLN A 137 -12.87 -4.44 -14.70
C GLN A 137 -11.63 -4.14 -15.54
N PHE A 138 -10.64 -3.46 -14.96
CA PHE A 138 -9.37 -3.21 -15.61
C PHE A 138 -8.65 -4.51 -15.97
N GLN A 139 -8.51 -5.44 -15.01
CA GLN A 139 -7.88 -6.74 -15.25
C GLN A 139 -8.56 -7.51 -16.37
N GLN A 140 -9.90 -7.57 -16.34
CA GLN A 140 -10.68 -8.25 -17.36
C GLN A 140 -10.42 -7.67 -18.76
N ALA A 141 -10.44 -6.35 -18.91
CA ALA A 141 -10.16 -5.71 -20.20
C ALA A 141 -8.71 -5.92 -20.67
N GLN A 142 -7.74 -5.90 -19.74
CA GLN A 142 -6.34 -6.22 -20.08
C GLN A 142 -6.17 -7.69 -20.48
N GLY A 143 -6.95 -8.60 -19.91
CA GLY A 143 -7.00 -10.02 -20.27
C GLY A 143 -7.65 -10.25 -21.63
N GLU A 144 -8.76 -9.56 -21.94
CA GLU A 144 -9.40 -9.59 -23.26
C GLU A 144 -8.42 -9.13 -24.37
N LEU A 145 -7.64 -8.08 -24.09
CA LEU A 145 -6.62 -7.62 -25.02
C LEU A 145 -5.52 -8.68 -25.22
N GLY A 146 -5.03 -9.31 -24.15
CA GLY A 146 -4.08 -10.41 -24.25
C GLY A 146 -4.61 -11.57 -25.10
N SER A 147 -5.87 -11.96 -24.87
CA SER A 147 -6.54 -13.02 -25.63
C SER A 147 -6.69 -12.68 -27.12
N ALA A 148 -7.03 -11.43 -27.45
CA ALA A 148 -7.11 -10.97 -28.84
C ALA A 148 -5.73 -11.00 -29.53
N LEU A 149 -4.66 -10.63 -28.82
CA LEU A 149 -3.29 -10.74 -29.32
C LEU A 149 -2.88 -12.21 -29.55
N SER A 150 -3.27 -13.14 -28.66
CA SER A 150 -3.02 -14.57 -28.86
C SER A 150 -3.71 -15.09 -30.12
N ARG A 151 -4.96 -14.68 -30.39
CA ARG A 151 -5.66 -15.05 -31.64
C ARG A 151 -4.95 -14.49 -32.87
N LEU A 152 -4.46 -13.24 -32.81
CA LEU A 152 -3.69 -12.63 -33.89
C LEU A 152 -2.39 -13.40 -34.19
N LEU A 153 -1.71 -13.91 -33.16
CA LEU A 153 -0.52 -14.74 -33.33
C LEU A 153 -0.84 -16.06 -34.05
N VAL A 154 -1.94 -16.73 -33.68
CA VAL A 154 -2.39 -17.94 -34.37
C VAL A 154 -2.68 -17.66 -35.84
N VAL A 155 -3.33 -16.54 -36.16
CA VAL A 155 -3.57 -16.13 -37.55
C VAL A 155 -2.27 -15.89 -38.30
N SER A 156 -1.27 -15.30 -37.66
CA SER A 156 0.03 -15.00 -38.29
C SER A 156 0.78 -16.25 -38.78
N GLU A 157 0.52 -17.42 -38.18
CA GLU A 157 1.11 -18.69 -38.62
C GLU A 157 0.65 -19.11 -40.03
N ASN A 158 -0.54 -18.68 -40.46
CA ASN A 158 -1.05 -18.94 -41.82
C ASN A 158 -0.39 -18.06 -42.89
N TYR A 159 0.43 -17.07 -42.49
CA TYR A 159 1.05 -16.09 -43.39
C TYR A 159 2.59 -16.11 -43.26
N PRO A 160 3.30 -17.02 -43.96
CA PRO A 160 4.76 -17.17 -43.84
C PRO A 160 5.56 -15.90 -44.16
N GLN A 161 5.05 -15.06 -45.06
CA GLN A 161 5.67 -13.78 -45.43
C GLN A 161 5.61 -12.78 -44.27
N LEU A 162 4.50 -12.73 -43.52
CA LEU A 162 4.35 -11.90 -42.33
C LEU A 162 5.24 -12.40 -41.18
N LYS A 163 5.28 -13.72 -40.98
CA LYS A 163 6.17 -14.35 -39.98
C LYS A 163 7.65 -14.05 -40.23
N SER A 164 8.02 -13.91 -41.51
CA SER A 164 9.38 -13.58 -41.93
C SER A 164 9.68 -12.08 -41.94
N ASP A 165 8.66 -11.23 -41.79
CA ASP A 165 8.82 -9.78 -41.79
C ASP A 165 9.58 -9.31 -40.54
N GLN A 166 10.61 -8.48 -40.76
CA GLN A 166 11.45 -8.00 -39.68
C GLN A 166 10.67 -7.09 -38.72
N SER A 167 9.82 -6.21 -39.24
CA SER A 167 9.06 -5.26 -38.42
C SER A 167 8.05 -5.97 -37.52
N PHE A 168 7.41 -7.03 -38.02
CA PHE A 168 6.52 -7.88 -37.24
C PHE A 168 7.26 -8.61 -36.11
N ARG A 169 8.42 -9.22 -36.39
CA ARG A 169 9.24 -9.88 -35.37
C ARG A 169 9.71 -8.91 -34.28
N ASP A 170 10.17 -7.72 -34.67
CA ASP A 170 10.62 -6.70 -33.72
C ASP A 170 9.48 -6.25 -32.79
N LEU A 171 8.27 -6.09 -33.32
CA LEU A 171 7.08 -5.76 -32.52
C LEU A 171 6.70 -6.89 -31.57
N GLN A 172 6.80 -8.15 -31.98
CA GLN A 172 6.57 -9.30 -31.09
C GLN A 172 7.55 -9.30 -29.92
N VAL A 173 8.85 -9.10 -30.18
CA VAL A 173 9.88 -8.99 -29.13
C VAL A 173 9.58 -7.84 -28.17
N GLN A 174 9.14 -6.69 -28.68
CA GLN A 174 8.75 -5.55 -27.84
C GLN A 174 7.52 -5.84 -26.99
N LEU A 175 6.52 -6.54 -27.53
CA LEU A 175 5.31 -6.93 -26.82
C LEU A 175 5.62 -7.95 -25.72
N GLU A 176 6.41 -8.98 -26.02
CA GLU A 176 6.90 -9.95 -25.03
C GLU A 176 7.68 -9.26 -23.92
N GLY A 177 8.61 -8.38 -24.27
CA GLY A 177 9.36 -7.57 -23.30
C GLY A 177 8.47 -6.68 -22.45
N THR A 178 7.37 -6.16 -23.00
CA THR A 178 6.39 -5.37 -22.26
C THR A 178 5.55 -6.25 -21.33
N GLU A 179 5.14 -7.44 -21.76
CA GLU A 179 4.37 -8.39 -20.93
C GLU A 179 5.18 -8.87 -19.72
N ASN A 180 6.47 -9.15 -19.92
CA ASN A 180 7.40 -9.47 -18.83
C ASN A 180 7.49 -8.31 -17.82
N ARG A 181 7.58 -7.07 -18.30
CA ARG A 181 7.60 -5.87 -17.43
C ARG A 181 6.27 -5.63 -16.72
N ILE A 182 5.14 -5.88 -17.38
CA ILE A 182 3.81 -5.84 -16.76
C ILE A 182 3.76 -6.83 -15.60
N THR A 183 4.21 -8.07 -15.82
CA THR A 183 4.23 -9.11 -14.78
C THR A 183 5.06 -8.69 -13.58
N VAL A 184 6.27 -8.15 -13.81
CA VAL A 184 7.14 -7.64 -12.74
C VAL A 184 6.53 -6.43 -12.03
N ALA A 185 5.97 -5.47 -12.77
CA ALA A 185 5.35 -4.28 -12.20
C ALA A 185 4.13 -4.64 -11.34
N ARG A 186 3.29 -5.58 -11.80
CA ARG A 186 2.18 -6.13 -11.01
C ARG A 186 2.67 -6.78 -9.73
N GLY A 187 3.71 -7.62 -9.81
CA GLY A 187 4.31 -8.26 -8.63
C GLY A 187 4.81 -7.24 -7.61
N ARG A 188 5.51 -6.19 -8.06
CA ARG A 188 5.96 -5.09 -7.19
C ARG A 188 4.81 -4.33 -6.55
N TYR A 189 3.76 -4.02 -7.32
CA TYR A 189 2.57 -3.36 -6.78
C TYR A 189 1.84 -4.23 -5.76
N ILE A 190 1.71 -5.53 -6.01
CA ILE A 190 1.13 -6.49 -5.05
C ILE A 190 1.89 -6.43 -3.72
N GLN A 191 3.22 -6.39 -3.79
CA GLN A 191 4.08 -6.30 -2.61
C GLN A 191 3.95 -4.96 -1.89
N THR A 192 3.88 -3.82 -2.60
CA THR A 192 3.68 -2.51 -1.94
C THR A 192 2.31 -2.40 -1.28
N VAL A 193 1.25 -2.94 -1.90
CA VAL A 193 -0.09 -3.03 -1.31
C VAL A 193 -0.08 -3.93 -0.08
N GLN A 194 0.59 -5.08 -0.14
CA GLN A 194 0.73 -5.99 1.01
C GLN A 194 1.46 -5.31 2.17
N ASP A 195 2.56 -4.61 1.91
CA ASP A 195 3.33 -3.87 2.91
C ASP A 195 2.51 -2.75 3.56
N TYR A 196 1.72 -2.01 2.76
CA TYR A 196 0.79 -1.00 3.25
C TYR A 196 -0.30 -1.62 4.13
N ASN A 197 -1.00 -2.63 3.61
CA ASN A 197 -2.10 -3.30 4.30
C ASN A 197 -1.65 -3.97 5.60
N THR A 198 -0.46 -4.57 5.61
CA THR A 198 0.12 -5.18 6.82
C THR A 198 0.47 -4.11 7.85
N TYR A 199 1.04 -2.99 7.41
CA TYR A 199 1.42 -1.89 8.30
C TYR A 199 0.21 -1.26 8.98
N ILE A 200 -0.83 -0.90 8.24
CA ILE A 200 -2.03 -0.26 8.82
C ILE A 200 -2.85 -1.22 9.70
N ARG A 201 -2.70 -2.53 9.53
CA ARG A 201 -3.39 -3.56 10.33
C ARG A 201 -2.60 -4.00 11.57
N SER A 202 -1.33 -3.61 11.68
CA SER A 202 -0.46 -3.99 12.80
C SER A 202 -0.62 -3.03 13.98
N PHE A 203 -0.50 -3.55 15.21
CA PHE A 203 -0.45 -2.71 16.41
C PHE A 203 0.94 -2.06 16.55
N PRO A 204 1.07 -0.77 16.94
CA PRO A 204 0.00 0.17 17.35
C PRO A 204 -0.67 0.94 16.20
N GLN A 205 -0.21 0.76 14.96
CA GLN A 205 -0.60 1.56 13.80
C GLN A 205 -2.08 1.46 13.43
N VAL A 206 -2.74 0.34 13.74
CA VAL A 206 -4.18 0.16 13.55
C VAL A 206 -5.03 1.22 14.26
N ILE A 207 -4.55 1.77 15.37
CA ILE A 207 -5.24 2.85 16.09
C ILE A 207 -5.16 4.14 15.29
N THR A 208 -3.95 4.52 14.86
CA THR A 208 -3.74 5.67 13.97
C THR A 208 -4.53 5.50 12.67
N ALA A 209 -4.50 4.32 12.06
CA ALA A 209 -5.23 4.00 10.84
C ALA A 209 -6.74 4.27 10.99
N LYS A 210 -7.34 3.80 12.09
CA LYS A 210 -8.77 4.02 12.37
C LYS A 210 -9.12 5.47 12.68
N ILE A 211 -8.27 6.20 13.42
CA ILE A 211 -8.50 7.61 13.78
C ILE A 211 -8.46 8.51 12.53
N PHE A 212 -7.50 8.27 11.63
CA PHE A 212 -7.33 9.06 10.40
C PHE A 212 -8.08 8.50 9.18
N GLY A 213 -8.79 7.38 9.33
CA GLY A 213 -9.63 6.79 8.28
C GLY A 213 -8.87 6.06 7.17
N TYR A 214 -7.64 5.62 7.40
CA TYR A 214 -6.89 4.82 6.43
C TYR A 214 -7.50 3.44 6.28
N GLN A 215 -7.81 3.07 5.03
CA GLN A 215 -8.42 1.80 4.68
C GLN A 215 -7.44 0.89 3.95
N PRO A 216 -7.58 -0.44 4.11
CA PRO A 216 -6.85 -1.39 3.28
C PRO A 216 -7.14 -1.18 1.80
N LYS A 217 -6.10 -1.19 0.98
CA LYS A 217 -6.23 -1.07 -0.47
C LYS A 217 -6.48 -2.45 -1.10
N PRO A 218 -7.37 -2.55 -2.10
CA PRO A 218 -7.56 -3.79 -2.83
C PRO A 218 -6.29 -4.15 -3.60
N ASN A 219 -6.10 -5.44 -3.88
CA ASN A 219 -4.94 -5.94 -4.60
C ASN A 219 -5.36 -6.64 -5.90
N PHE A 220 -4.41 -6.86 -6.81
CA PHE A 220 -4.64 -7.79 -7.93
C PHE A 220 -4.91 -9.18 -7.36
N SER A 221 -6.15 -9.65 -7.48
CA SER A 221 -6.52 -11.03 -7.16
C SER A 221 -6.31 -11.92 -8.39
N VAL A 222 -6.15 -13.22 -8.13
CA VAL A 222 -6.20 -14.20 -9.21
C VAL A 222 -7.66 -14.38 -9.57
N GLU A 223 -8.04 -14.18 -10.83
CA GLU A 223 -9.42 -14.13 -11.30
C GLU A 223 -10.25 -15.37 -10.91
N ASN A 224 -9.59 -16.48 -10.54
CA ASN A 224 -10.21 -17.63 -9.90
C ASN A 224 -9.23 -18.43 -9.00
N GLU A 225 -9.01 -18.02 -7.75
CA GLU A 225 -8.48 -18.96 -6.73
C GLU A 225 -9.33 -20.24 -6.67
N ALA A 226 -10.65 -20.11 -6.83
CA ALA A 226 -11.60 -21.22 -6.82
C ALA A 226 -11.47 -22.21 -8.00
N GLN A 227 -10.93 -21.79 -9.15
CA GLN A 227 -10.66 -22.72 -10.28
C GLN A 227 -9.26 -23.33 -10.18
N ILE A 228 -8.28 -22.62 -9.62
CA ILE A 228 -6.94 -23.17 -9.35
C ILE A 228 -7.00 -24.22 -8.23
N ALA A 229 -7.88 -24.02 -7.24
CA ALA A 229 -8.13 -25.00 -6.19
C ALA A 229 -8.84 -26.27 -6.68
N ARG A 230 -9.46 -26.25 -7.88
CA ARG A 230 -10.02 -27.45 -8.49
C ARG A 230 -8.90 -28.17 -9.25
N ALA A 231 -8.41 -29.26 -8.67
CA ALA A 231 -7.47 -30.14 -9.34
C ALA A 231 -8.04 -30.54 -10.72
N PRO A 232 -7.26 -30.46 -11.82
CA PRO A 232 -7.73 -30.90 -13.12
C PRO A 232 -8.08 -32.39 -13.03
N GLN A 233 -9.35 -32.73 -13.26
CA GLN A 233 -9.76 -34.12 -13.38
C GLN A 233 -9.21 -34.65 -14.70
N VAL A 234 -8.12 -35.41 -14.60
CA VAL A 234 -7.59 -36.16 -15.72
C VAL A 234 -8.31 -37.51 -15.74
N ASP A 235 -9.41 -37.57 -16.50
CA ASP A 235 -10.09 -38.83 -16.80
C ASP A 235 -9.31 -39.53 -17.92
N PHE A 236 -8.33 -40.33 -17.53
CA PHE A 236 -7.81 -41.37 -18.41
C PHE A 236 -8.83 -42.51 -18.35
N GLY A 237 -9.77 -42.58 -19.28
CA GLY A 237 -10.83 -43.59 -19.27
C GLY A 237 -10.29 -44.99 -18.94
N HIS A 238 -10.55 -45.47 -17.73
CA HIS A 238 -10.13 -46.79 -17.30
C HIS A 238 -11.11 -47.81 -17.88
N GLN A 239 -10.65 -48.58 -18.87
CA GLN A 239 -11.11 -49.95 -19.02
C GLN A 239 -10.85 -50.67 -17.69
N GLN A 240 -11.94 -51.12 -17.06
CA GLN A 240 -11.92 -51.89 -15.82
C GLN A 240 -10.99 -53.10 -15.98
N ALA A 241 -9.87 -53.10 -15.26
CA ALA A 241 -9.09 -54.32 -15.03
C ALA A 241 -9.78 -55.16 -13.93
N PRO A 242 -9.83 -56.49 -14.05
CA PRO A 242 -10.62 -57.35 -13.15
C PRO A 242 -10.15 -57.26 -11.70
N GLN A 243 -11.13 -57.22 -10.78
CA GLN A 243 -10.97 -57.21 -9.33
C GLN A 243 -10.05 -58.34 -8.86
N GLN A 244 -8.94 -58.00 -8.21
CA GLN A 244 -8.14 -58.95 -7.44
C GLN A 244 -8.77 -59.13 -6.05
N THR A 245 -9.15 -60.36 -5.73
CA THR A 245 -9.70 -60.80 -4.45
C THR A 245 -8.69 -60.54 -3.31
N PRO A 246 -9.10 -59.99 -2.15
CA PRO A 246 -8.18 -59.78 -1.02
C PRO A 246 -7.65 -61.11 -0.49
N GLN A 247 -6.32 -61.28 -0.45
CA GLN A 247 -5.66 -62.39 0.21
C GLN A 247 -5.79 -62.25 1.74
N GLN A 248 -6.32 -63.30 2.39
CA GLN A 248 -6.45 -63.43 3.84
C GLN A 248 -5.07 -63.44 4.52
N GLN A 249 -4.93 -62.57 5.50
CA GLN A 249 -3.78 -62.48 6.40
C GLN A 249 -3.90 -63.57 7.50
N PRO A 250 -2.86 -64.38 7.79
CA PRO A 250 -2.96 -65.41 8.83
C PRO A 250 -3.03 -64.80 10.23
N ALA A 251 -3.91 -65.35 11.08
CA ALA A 251 -4.12 -64.93 12.46
C ALA A 251 -2.90 -65.20 13.38
N PRO A 252 -2.68 -64.38 14.44
CA PRO A 252 -1.58 -64.55 15.38
C PRO A 252 -1.78 -65.76 16.30
N GLN A 253 -0.73 -66.55 16.50
CA GLN A 253 -0.71 -67.70 17.41
C GLN A 253 -0.57 -67.26 18.88
N PRO A 254 -1.20 -67.95 19.86
CA PRO A 254 -1.19 -67.54 21.26
C PRO A 254 0.12 -67.89 21.98
N ALA A 255 0.47 -67.04 22.93
CA ALA A 255 1.60 -67.17 23.85
C ALA A 255 1.51 -68.44 24.74
N GLN A 256 2.67 -69.01 25.04
CA GLN A 256 2.93 -69.90 26.18
C GLN A 256 4.00 -69.28 27.06
#